data_AF-A0A382P4P8-F1
#
_entry.id   AF-A0A382P4P8-F1
#
_cell.length_a   1.000
_cell.length_b   1.000
_cell.length_c   1.000
_cell.angle_alpha   90.00
_cell.angle_beta   90.00
_cell.angle_gamma   90.00
#
_symmetry.space_group_name_H-M   'P 1'
#
loop_
_entity.id
_entity.type
_entity.pdbx_description
1 polymer ?
#
loop_
_entity_poly.entity_id
_entity_poly.type
_entity_poly.pdbx_seq_one_letter_code
_entity_poly.pdbx_strand_id
1 'polypeptide(L)' 'MKRVEKPWGYELIFADNDKYVGKILHIDEGEQLSLQYHEIKDETIYVFSGQLELELQEGDGLVAHVMGAGECLHIPPRT' A
#
# COMPACT_ATOMS: atom_id res chain seq x y z
N MET A 1 18.56 3.03 -3.85
CA MET A 1 17.15 3.23 -4.26
C MET A 1 16.96 2.58 -5.62
N LYS A 2 15.96 1.71 -5.77
CA LYS A 2 15.67 0.95 -6.99
C LYS A 2 14.25 1.26 -7.46
N ARG A 3 14.07 1.63 -8.74
CA ARG A 3 12.75 1.82 -9.37
C ARG A 3 12.34 0.54 -10.09
N VAL A 4 11.07 0.15 -9.95
CA VAL A 4 10.48 -1.00 -10.66
C VAL A 4 9.15 -0.55 -11.27
N GLU A 5 9.05 -0.60 -12.59
CA GLU A 5 7.80 -0.31 -13.31
C GLU A 5 6.77 -1.43 -13.09
N LYS A 6 5.50 -1.02 -13.05
CA LYS A 6 4.33 -1.88 -12.86
C LYS A 6 3.23 -1.42 -13.83
N PRO A 7 2.23 -2.27 -14.12
CA PRO A 7 1.11 -1.86 -14.99
C PRO A 7 0.32 -0.66 -14.45
N TRP A 8 0.32 -0.46 -13.13
CA TRP A 8 -0.40 0.61 -12.42
C TRP A 8 0.46 1.85 -12.11
N GLY A 9 1.70 1.92 -12.60
CA GLY A 9 2.65 2.98 -12.27
C GLY A 9 4.03 2.42 -11.89
N TYR A 10 4.56 2.78 -10.72
CA TYR A 10 5.87 2.29 -10.29
C TYR A 10 6.07 2.25 -8.78
N GLU A 11 7.03 1.44 -8.33
CA GLU A 11 7.53 1.45 -6.95
C GLU A 11 8.99 1.91 -6.90
N LEU A 12 9.32 2.73 -5.90
CA LEU A 12 10.68 3.10 -5.52
C LEU A 12 11.04 2.41 -4.21
N ILE A 13 11.91 1.42 -4.27
CA ILE A 13 12.40 0.69 -3.10
C ILE A 13 13.63 1.43 -2.55
N PHE A 14 13.50 2.01 -1.36
CA PHE A 14 14.57 2.78 -0.71
C PHE A 14 15.24 2.04 0.44
N ALA A 15 14.58 1.04 1.01
CA ALA A 15 15.15 0.14 2.01
C ALA A 15 14.71 -1.30 1.74
N ASP A 16 15.63 -2.24 1.90
CA ASP A 16 15.41 -3.68 1.73
C ASP A 16 16.42 -4.42 2.61
N ASN A 17 15.94 -5.00 3.70
CA ASN A 17 16.73 -5.78 4.65
C ASN A 17 15.85 -6.83 5.36
N ASP A 18 16.46 -7.67 6.18
CA ASP A 18 15.79 -8.79 6.87
C ASP A 18 14.60 -8.41 7.75
N LYS A 19 14.47 -7.12 8.12
CA LYS A 19 13.41 -6.64 9.02
C LYS A 19 12.28 -5.90 8.30
N TYR A 20 12.57 -5.17 7.23
CA TYR A 20 11.57 -4.36 6.55
C TYR A 20 11.97 -3.99 5.12
N VAL A 21 10.96 -3.63 4.34
CA VAL A 21 11.11 -3.02 3.01
C VAL A 21 10.44 -1.66 3.03
N GLY A 22 11.17 -0.62 2.65
CA GLY A 22 10.65 0.73 2.49
C GLY A 22 10.37 1.01 1.02
N LYS A 23 9.11 1.37 0.70
CA LYS A 23 8.68 1.68 -0.67
C LYS A 23 7.95 3.01 -0.73
N ILE A 24 8.15 3.73 -1.84
CA ILE A 24 7.24 4.79 -2.30
C ILE A 24 6.51 4.22 -3.51
N LEU A 25 5.19 4.15 -3.45
CA LEU A 25 4.35 3.72 -4.56
C LEU A 25 3.82 4.96 -5.28
N HIS A 26 3.97 4.99 -6.59
CA HIS A 26 3.25 5.92 -7.46
C HIS A 26 2.23 5.11 -8.25
N ILE A 27 0.97 5.42 -8.03
CA ILE A 27 -0.16 4.77 -8.67
C ILE A 27 -0.76 5.80 -9.62
N ASP A 28 -0.83 5.45 -10.90
CA ASP A 28 -1.43 6.30 -11.92
C ASP A 28 -2.94 6.44 -11.67
N GLU A 29 -3.54 7.56 -12.10
CA GLU A 29 -4.97 7.81 -11.87
C GLU A 29 -5.84 6.72 -12.51
N GLY A 30 -6.75 6.14 -11.72
CA GLY A 30 -7.66 5.08 -12.17
C GLY A 30 -7.05 3.68 -12.16
N GLU A 31 -5.77 3.54 -11.83
CA GLU A 31 -5.11 2.24 -11.67
C GLU A 31 -5.20 1.71 -10.24
N GLN A 32 -5.02 0.39 -10.10
CA GLN A 32 -5.10 -0.28 -8.79
C GLN A 32 -4.11 -1.43 -8.66
N LEU A 33 -3.79 -1.76 -7.41
CA LEU A 33 -3.04 -2.97 -7.07
C LEU A 33 -4.01 -4.13 -6.82
N SER A 34 -3.51 -5.35 -6.97
CA SER A 34 -4.25 -6.53 -6.53
C SER A 34 -4.36 -6.55 -5.00
N LEU A 35 -5.45 -7.14 -4.48
CA LEU A 35 -5.59 -7.47 -3.06
C LEU A 35 -4.40 -8.29 -2.59
N GLN A 36 -3.93 -8.00 -1.38
CA GLN A 36 -2.79 -8.68 -0.78
C GLN A 36 -3.15 -9.20 0.60
N TYR A 37 -2.86 -10.47 0.85
CA TYR A 37 -2.95 -11.08 2.16
C TYR A 37 -1.54 -11.33 2.70
N HIS A 38 -1.31 -10.99 3.96
CA HIS A 38 0.01 -11.09 4.58
C HIS A 38 -0.03 -11.95 5.85
N GLU A 39 0.56 -13.13 5.81
CA GLU A 39 0.62 -14.00 6.99
C GLU A 39 1.54 -13.47 8.10
N ILE A 40 2.59 -12.72 7.72
CA ILE A 40 3.70 -12.31 8.60
C ILE A 40 3.96 -10.80 8.55
N LYS A 41 3.82 -10.18 7.37
CA LYS A 41 4.22 -8.78 7.15
C LYS A 41 3.26 -7.83 7.88
N ASP A 42 3.83 -6.95 8.69
CA ASP A 42 3.17 -5.82 9.34
C ASP A 42 3.43 -4.57 8.49
N GLU A 43 2.36 -3.88 8.06
CA GLU A 43 2.43 -2.82 7.07
C GLU A 43 1.80 -1.52 7.57
N THR A 44 2.35 -0.39 7.17
CA THR A 44 1.72 0.92 7.36
C THR A 44 1.77 1.69 6.05
N ILE A 45 0.61 2.16 5.61
CA ILE A 45 0.47 3.03 4.44
C ILE A 45 0.39 4.48 4.92
N TYR A 46 1.10 5.38 4.23
CA TYR A 46 0.99 6.82 4.42
C TYR A 46 0.79 7.47 3.05
N VAL A 47 -0.26 8.27 2.91
CA VAL A 47 -0.54 8.98 1.66
C VAL A 47 0.30 10.25 1.62
N PHE A 48 1.37 10.24 0.83
CA PHE A 48 2.25 11.40 0.68
C PHE A 48 1.58 12.53 -0.11
N SER A 49 0.86 12.20 -1.18
CA SER A 49 0.17 13.14 -2.05
C SER A 49 -0.95 12.45 -2.81
N GLY A 50 -2.02 13.18 -3.14
CA GLY A 50 -3.18 12.65 -3.85
C GLY A 50 -4.24 12.05 -2.92
N GLN A 51 -5.06 11.17 -3.47
CA GLN A 51 -6.11 10.44 -2.77
C GLN A 51 -5.97 8.95 -3.09
N LEU A 52 -6.06 8.10 -2.08
CA LEU A 52 -6.01 6.65 -2.18
C LEU A 52 -7.34 6.08 -1.70
N GLU A 53 -7.95 5.20 -2.49
CA GLU A 53 -8.99 4.31 -2.00
C GLU A 53 -8.33 2.98 -1.60
N LEU A 54 -8.45 2.62 -0.33
CA LEU A 54 -7.86 1.41 0.24
C LEU A 54 -8.96 0.44 0.66
N GLU A 55 -9.04 -0.70 0.01
CA GLU A 55 -9.95 -1.77 0.39
C GLU A 55 -9.32 -2.69 1.45
N LEU A 56 -10.02 -2.89 2.56
CA LEU A 56 -9.63 -3.82 3.62
C LEU A 56 -10.74 -4.81 3.94
N GLN A 57 -10.38 -6.03 4.29
CA GLN A 57 -11.34 -7.01 4.79
C GLN A 57 -11.77 -6.63 6.21
N GLU A 58 -13.07 -6.43 6.40
CA GLU A 58 -13.70 -6.21 7.69
C GLU A 58 -14.86 -7.19 7.85
N GLY A 59 -14.72 -8.14 8.79
CA GLY A 59 -15.67 -9.24 8.92
C GLY A 59 -15.72 -10.09 7.65
N ASP A 60 -16.91 -10.23 7.07
CA ASP A 60 -17.14 -11.07 5.88
C ASP A 60 -17.08 -10.29 4.55
N GLY A 61 -16.74 -8.99 4.56
CA GLY A 61 -16.70 -8.16 3.35
C GLY A 61 -15.48 -7.25 3.24
N LEU A 62 -15.28 -6.70 2.02
CA LEU A 62 -14.32 -5.63 1.76
C LEU A 62 -14.97 -4.27 2.01
N VAL A 63 -14.25 -3.41 2.72
CA VAL A 63 -14.66 -2.03 3.04
C VAL A 63 -13.62 -1.08 2.46
N ALA A 64 -14.08 -0.10 1.70
CA ALA A 64 -13.24 0.92 1.08
C ALA A 64 -13.04 2.11 2.03
N HIS A 65 -11.79 2.52 2.20
CA HIS A 65 -11.36 3.67 2.98
C HIS A 65 -10.73 4.70 2.05
N VAL A 66 -11.32 5.89 1.96
CA VAL A 66 -10.74 6.99 1.18
C VAL A 66 -9.79 7.77 2.07
N MET A 67 -8.52 7.79 1.70
CA MET A 67 -7.43 8.45 2.42
C MET A 67 -6.84 9.58 1.58
N GLY A 68 -6.71 10.77 2.17
CA GLY A 68 -6.05 11.93 1.59
C GLY A 68 -4.61 12.11 2.08
N ALA A 69 -3.91 13.08 1.48
CA ALA A 69 -2.53 13.41 1.84
C ALA A 69 -2.37 13.69 3.35
N GLY A 70 -1.38 13.06 3.97
CA GLY A 70 -1.09 13.16 5.40
C GLY A 70 -1.73 12.06 6.26
N GLU A 71 -2.70 11.32 5.73
CA GLU A 71 -3.33 10.21 6.45
C GLU A 71 -2.49 8.94 6.36
N CYS A 72 -2.56 8.13 7.41
CA CYS A 72 -1.92 6.82 7.47
C CYS A 72 -2.84 5.76 8.05
N LEU A 73 -2.56 4.52 7.67
CA LEU A 73 -3.27 3.36 8.19
C LEU A 73 -2.29 2.22 8.45
N HIS A 74 -2.36 1.67 9.65
CA HIS A 74 -1.64 0.47 10.05
C HIS A 74 -2.47 -0.76 9.68
N ILE A 75 -1.85 -1.70 8.98
CA ILE A 75 -2.45 -2.94 8.48
C ILE A 75 -1.64 -4.10 9.10
N PRO A 76 -2.14 -4.71 10.17
CA PRO A 76 -1.46 -5.82 10.81
C PRO A 76 -1.47 -7.08 9.91
N PRO A 77 -0.60 -8.06 10.19
CA PRO A 77 -0.67 -9.34 9.51
C PRO A 77 -2.06 -9.98 9.65
N ARG A 78 -2.47 -10.72 8.62
CA ARG A 78 -3.73 -11.47 8.53
C ARG A 78 -4.98 -10.60 8.54
N THR A 79 -4.85 -9.39 8.02
CA THR A 79 -5.97 -8.54 7.58
C THR A 79 -6.43 -9.02 6.21
#